data_AF-A0A7Z0LN00-F1
#
_entry.id   AF-A0A7Z0LN00-F1
#
_cell.length_a   1.000
_cell.length_b   1.000
_cell.length_c   1.000
_cell.angle_alpha   90.00
_cell.angle_beta   90.00
_cell.angle_gamma   90.00
#
_symmetry.space_group_name_H-M   'P 1'
#
loop_
_entity.id
_entity.type
_entity.pdbx_description
1 polymer ?
#
loop_
_entity_poly.entity_id
_entity_poly.type
_entity_poly.pdbx_seq_one_letter_code
_entity_poly.pdbx_strand_id
1 'polypeptide(L)'
;MTKTSKTTCWIPKCHLPALREKVEKLDRKAKKLGMQPFEISVLEEAVKPWTHETVDLEDRMSYIREEKILAVKVAITGEPPKIDGYRMLARIDMAAAQAVRVTPLAWAYNRLPEPYRSGDATGDCDHCHMQRERRYLFLLEEVETGKILEVGKTCLKDYVGRQGAEAMMRRAQLLMTVINMVEEIDEVGLSNGRPPEPVVDLRWLMAAAVRQIRQRGFVSRARAEETGDLATAEIVGEMARSGRMVGKGMKAFSSEDVARADAVIHWARNVLPQKADLGEFESMIIHHARFDMVGLKRGVGVMAAAVTAFDRHEELEAGAESLKALGYAGELGERLETKVVRKRSFSSETRWGLMWKHIFRDPEGRQIIWKTGKALEEDKVVLKGRVKEHGEYRGIPQTVVTRCSIRPAS
;
A
#
# COMPACT_ATOMS: atom_id res chain seq x y z
N MET A 1 -39.11 15.09 -19.26
CA MET A 1 -38.34 14.46 -18.16
C MET A 1 -37.47 13.36 -18.76
N THR A 2 -36.31 13.71 -19.28
CA THR A 2 -35.41 12.80 -19.98
C THR A 2 -34.48 12.12 -18.97
N LYS A 3 -34.72 10.82 -18.76
CA LYS A 3 -33.84 9.88 -18.05
C LYS A 3 -32.49 9.82 -18.77
N THR A 4 -31.42 10.24 -18.08
CA THR A 4 -30.06 9.65 -18.09
C THR A 4 -29.12 10.55 -17.27
N SER A 5 -29.05 10.36 -15.95
CA SER A 5 -27.90 10.82 -15.17
C SER A 5 -27.13 9.59 -14.69
N LYS A 6 -25.88 9.45 -15.13
CA LYS A 6 -24.92 8.48 -14.61
C LYS A 6 -24.49 8.85 -13.18
N THR A 7 -25.45 8.86 -12.26
CA THR A 7 -25.21 8.99 -10.82
C THR A 7 -25.51 7.70 -10.08
N THR A 8 -25.86 6.63 -10.81
CA THR A 8 -26.14 5.32 -10.25
C THR A 8 -25.34 4.25 -10.98
N CYS A 9 -24.68 3.33 -10.26
CA CYS A 9 -23.98 2.19 -10.84
C CYS A 9 -24.25 0.91 -10.04
N TRP A 10 -24.06 -0.25 -10.66
CA TRP A 10 -24.12 -1.54 -9.98
C TRP A 10 -22.72 -1.95 -9.51
N ILE A 11 -22.59 -2.38 -8.26
CA ILE A 11 -21.35 -2.92 -7.71
C ILE A 11 -21.58 -4.27 -7.05
N PRO A 12 -20.58 -5.16 -6.97
CA PRO A 12 -20.62 -6.29 -6.06
C PRO A 12 -20.88 -5.81 -4.63
N LYS A 13 -21.79 -6.46 -3.91
CA LYS A 13 -22.16 -6.05 -2.54
C LYS A 13 -20.96 -5.99 -1.60
N CYS A 14 -19.98 -6.88 -1.80
CA CYS A 14 -18.74 -6.91 -1.03
C CYS A 14 -17.87 -5.64 -1.17
N HIS A 15 -18.06 -4.83 -2.21
CA HIS A 15 -17.31 -3.58 -2.42
C HIS A 15 -17.97 -2.37 -1.77
N LEU A 16 -19.23 -2.49 -1.32
CA LEU A 16 -19.96 -1.39 -0.69
C LEU A 16 -19.24 -0.79 0.54
N PRO A 17 -18.63 -1.58 1.45
CA PRO A 17 -17.88 -1.02 2.59
C PRO A 17 -16.68 -0.17 2.15
N ALA A 18 -15.91 -0.64 1.18
CA ALA A 18 -14.75 0.09 0.66
C ALA A 18 -15.16 1.38 -0.05
N LEU A 19 -16.28 1.37 -0.78
CA LEU A 19 -16.85 2.56 -1.41
C LEU A 19 -17.30 3.58 -0.35
N ARG A 20 -17.97 3.13 0.72
CA ARG A 20 -18.39 3.99 1.84
C ARG A 20 -17.21 4.67 2.53
N GLU A 21 -16.17 3.92 2.89
CA GLU A 21 -14.98 4.47 3.54
C GLU A 21 -14.30 5.53 2.65
N LYS A 22 -14.22 5.28 1.34
CA LYS A 22 -13.71 6.24 0.38
C LYS A 22 -14.57 7.51 0.37
N VAL A 23 -15.88 7.41 0.21
CA VAL A 23 -16.76 8.60 0.19
C VAL A 23 -16.76 9.34 1.51
N GLU A 24 -16.69 8.69 2.67
CA GLU A 24 -16.55 9.38 3.96
C GLU A 24 -15.24 10.18 4.09
N LYS A 25 -14.12 9.66 3.56
CA LYS A 25 -12.87 10.42 3.50
C LYS A 25 -12.98 11.63 2.58
N LEU A 26 -13.78 11.50 1.52
CA LEU A 26 -14.04 12.58 0.57
C LEU A 26 -14.99 13.62 1.17
N ASP A 27 -16.07 13.21 1.85
CA ASP A 27 -16.99 14.07 2.59
C ASP A 27 -16.27 14.90 3.66
N ARG A 28 -15.37 14.28 4.43
CA ARG A 28 -14.52 15.00 5.39
C ARG A 28 -13.66 16.08 4.74
N LYS A 29 -13.19 15.87 3.51
CA LYS A 29 -12.46 16.88 2.74
C LYS A 29 -13.41 17.95 2.17
N ALA A 30 -14.59 17.54 1.73
CA ALA A 30 -15.63 18.41 1.18
C ALA A 30 -16.16 19.39 2.23
N LYS A 31 -16.43 18.92 3.45
CA LYS A 31 -16.85 19.74 4.60
C LYS A 31 -15.84 20.82 4.98
N LYS A 32 -14.54 20.48 5.00
CA LYS A 32 -13.46 21.46 5.22
C LYS A 32 -13.41 22.56 4.15
N LEU A 33 -14.01 22.29 3.00
CA LEU A 33 -14.10 23.20 1.88
C LEU A 33 -15.50 23.83 1.77
N GLY A 34 -16.38 23.72 2.78
CA GLY A 34 -17.71 24.33 2.75
C GLY A 34 -18.64 23.78 1.67
N MET A 35 -18.42 22.56 1.21
CA MET A 35 -19.27 21.90 0.22
C MET A 35 -20.44 21.18 0.87
N GLN A 36 -21.51 21.00 0.11
CA GLN A 36 -22.56 20.04 0.45
C GLN A 36 -21.95 18.63 0.57
N PRO A 37 -22.43 17.82 1.53
CA PRO A 37 -21.92 16.48 1.77
C PRO A 37 -22.15 15.58 0.56
N PHE A 38 -21.24 14.62 0.36
CA PHE A 38 -21.43 13.54 -0.60
C PHE A 38 -22.11 12.37 0.12
N GLU A 39 -23.22 11.90 -0.44
CA GLU A 39 -23.97 10.77 0.13
C GLU A 39 -23.96 9.59 -0.85
N ILE A 40 -23.76 8.38 -0.30
CA ILE A 40 -24.04 7.13 -1.03
C ILE A 40 -25.37 6.60 -0.53
N SER A 41 -26.31 6.39 -1.44
CA SER A 41 -27.53 5.63 -1.19
C SER A 41 -27.48 4.29 -1.92
N VAL A 42 -27.96 3.23 -1.28
CA VAL A 42 -28.22 1.95 -1.97
C VAL A 42 -29.66 2.00 -2.45
N LEU A 43 -29.86 1.97 -3.75
CA LEU A 43 -31.16 2.05 -4.38
C LEU A 43 -31.84 0.69 -4.51
N GLU A 44 -31.05 -0.34 -4.79
CA GLU A 44 -31.56 -1.67 -5.14
C GLU A 44 -30.49 -2.72 -4.79
N GLU A 45 -30.91 -3.92 -4.37
CA GLU A 45 -30.04 -5.10 -4.31
C GLU A 45 -30.61 -6.18 -5.22
N ALA A 46 -29.75 -6.83 -6.01
CA ALA A 46 -30.17 -7.88 -6.92
C ALA A 46 -29.06 -8.90 -7.12
N VAL A 47 -29.44 -10.15 -7.36
CA VAL A 47 -28.53 -11.16 -7.91
C VAL A 47 -28.40 -10.89 -9.40
N LYS A 48 -27.19 -10.55 -9.86
CA LYS A 48 -26.91 -10.21 -11.26
C LYS A 48 -25.97 -11.26 -11.86
N PRO A 49 -26.18 -11.64 -13.13
CA PRO A 49 -25.17 -12.38 -13.87
C PRO A 49 -23.92 -11.50 -14.01
N TRP A 50 -22.76 -12.12 -13.85
CA TRP A 50 -21.46 -11.50 -13.85
C TRP A 50 -20.56 -12.32 -14.75
N THR A 51 -20.21 -11.71 -15.86
CA THR A 51 -19.45 -12.35 -16.92
C THR A 51 -17.98 -11.99 -16.75
N HIS A 52 -17.13 -12.99 -16.57
CA HIS A 52 -15.68 -12.79 -16.58
C HIS A 52 -15.02 -13.71 -17.59
N GLU A 53 -14.09 -13.14 -18.35
CA GLU A 53 -13.25 -13.88 -19.27
C GLU A 53 -12.12 -14.55 -18.48
N THR A 54 -12.10 -15.87 -18.51
CA THR A 54 -11.03 -16.69 -17.93
C THR A 54 -10.21 -17.24 -19.08
N VAL A 55 -8.93 -16.89 -19.17
CA VAL A 55 -8.04 -17.44 -20.18
C VAL A 55 -7.51 -18.77 -19.69
N ASP A 56 -7.76 -19.84 -20.43
CA ASP A 56 -7.15 -21.15 -20.21
C ASP A 56 -5.83 -21.22 -20.98
N LEU A 57 -4.76 -21.50 -20.24
CA LEU A 57 -3.40 -21.43 -20.74
C LEU A 57 -2.90 -22.75 -21.34
N GLU A 58 -3.63 -23.87 -21.19
CA GLU A 58 -3.31 -25.10 -21.93
C GLU A 58 -3.72 -24.96 -23.40
N ASP A 59 -4.89 -24.36 -23.65
CA ASP A 59 -5.46 -24.24 -25.00
C ASP A 59 -5.30 -22.83 -25.60
N ARG A 60 -4.83 -21.86 -24.81
CA ARG A 60 -4.84 -20.40 -25.12
C ARG A 60 -6.22 -19.89 -25.52
N MET A 61 -7.27 -20.55 -25.06
CA MET A 61 -8.64 -20.19 -25.34
C MET A 61 -9.22 -19.39 -24.19
N SER A 62 -9.96 -18.32 -24.50
CA SER A 62 -10.71 -17.60 -23.48
C SER A 62 -12.10 -18.23 -23.32
N TYR A 63 -12.47 -18.49 -22.07
CA TYR A 63 -13.79 -18.95 -21.69
C TYR A 63 -14.51 -17.86 -20.93
N ILE A 64 -15.69 -17.53 -21.42
CA ILE A 64 -16.60 -16.60 -20.77
C ILE A 64 -17.35 -17.38 -19.69
N ARG A 65 -17.07 -17.09 -18.42
CA ARG A 65 -17.83 -17.66 -17.29
C ARG A 65 -18.84 -16.64 -16.79
N GLU A 66 -20.09 -17.08 -16.74
CA GLU A 66 -21.21 -16.33 -16.18
C GLU A 66 -21.49 -16.85 -14.76
N GLU A 67 -21.23 -16.02 -13.75
CA GLU A 67 -21.52 -16.32 -12.35
C GLU A 67 -22.61 -15.41 -11.82
N LYS A 68 -23.37 -15.86 -10.82
CA LYS A 68 -24.39 -15.02 -10.18
C LYS A 68 -23.80 -14.38 -8.94
N ILE A 69 -23.60 -13.07 -8.97
CA ILE A 69 -23.11 -12.32 -7.80
C ILE A 69 -24.25 -11.51 -7.18
N LEU A 70 -24.17 -11.31 -5.87
CA LEU A 70 -25.02 -10.35 -5.18
C LEU A 70 -24.49 -8.94 -5.42
N ALA A 71 -25.24 -8.14 -6.16
CA ALA A 71 -24.89 -6.78 -6.54
C ALA A 71 -25.83 -5.76 -5.87
N VAL A 72 -25.34 -4.55 -5.65
CA VAL A 72 -26.10 -3.42 -5.15
C VAL A 72 -26.00 -2.26 -6.12
N LYS A 73 -27.13 -1.64 -6.42
CA LYS A 73 -27.21 -0.40 -7.19
C LYS A 73 -27.00 0.76 -6.23
N VAL A 74 -25.89 1.46 -6.38
CA VAL A 74 -25.56 2.62 -5.55
C VAL A 74 -25.85 3.90 -6.33
N ALA A 75 -26.30 4.94 -5.63
CA ALA A 75 -26.33 6.30 -6.14
C ALA A 75 -25.41 7.18 -5.29
N ILE A 76 -24.62 8.01 -5.95
CA ILE A 76 -23.83 9.04 -5.26
C ILE A 76 -24.46 10.39 -5.55
N THR A 77 -24.88 11.08 -4.50
CA THR A 77 -25.49 12.41 -4.57
C THR A 77 -24.56 13.45 -3.97
N GLY A 78 -24.48 14.62 -4.62
CA GLY A 78 -23.71 15.77 -4.19
C GLY A 78 -23.69 16.83 -5.30
N GLU A 79 -23.91 18.10 -4.97
CA GLU A 79 -23.82 19.16 -5.97
C GLU A 79 -22.36 19.47 -6.33
N PRO A 80 -22.04 19.66 -7.62
CA PRO A 80 -20.72 20.11 -8.02
C PRO A 80 -20.44 21.51 -7.44
N PRO A 81 -19.18 21.84 -7.14
CA PRO A 81 -18.84 23.14 -6.57
C PRO A 81 -19.19 24.27 -7.56
N LYS A 82 -20.12 25.14 -7.16
CA LYS A 82 -20.38 26.45 -7.78
C LYS A 82 -19.54 27.50 -7.05
N ILE A 83 -18.80 28.34 -7.77
CA ILE A 83 -18.00 29.41 -7.15
C ILE A 83 -18.15 30.66 -8.01
N ASP A 84 -18.53 31.77 -7.40
CA ASP A 84 -18.59 33.12 -8.00
C ASP A 84 -19.24 33.17 -9.39
N GLY A 85 -20.35 32.44 -9.58
CA GLY A 85 -21.09 32.44 -10.85
C GLY A 85 -20.51 31.50 -11.92
N TYR A 86 -19.50 30.68 -11.62
CA TYR A 86 -18.93 29.69 -12.54
C TYR A 86 -19.05 28.24 -12.03
N ARG A 87 -19.17 27.30 -12.97
CA ARG A 87 -19.16 25.84 -12.75
C ARG A 87 -18.04 25.20 -13.56
N MET A 88 -17.27 24.31 -12.97
CA MET A 88 -16.26 23.56 -13.73
C MET A 88 -16.92 22.45 -14.55
N LEU A 89 -16.58 22.31 -15.82
CA LEU A 89 -17.08 21.26 -16.70
C LEU A 89 -16.06 20.13 -16.91
N ALA A 90 -14.78 20.46 -17.09
CA ALA A 90 -13.73 19.49 -17.42
C ALA A 90 -12.34 19.97 -17.01
N ARG A 91 -11.40 19.01 -16.92
CA ARG A 91 -9.95 19.27 -16.90
C ARG A 91 -9.33 18.81 -18.22
N ILE A 92 -8.41 19.61 -18.73
CA ILE A 92 -7.62 19.32 -19.93
C ILE A 92 -6.18 19.05 -19.49
N ASP A 93 -5.62 17.89 -19.86
CA ASP A 93 -4.21 17.54 -19.68
C ASP A 93 -3.50 17.56 -21.03
N MET A 94 -2.63 18.55 -21.23
CA MET A 94 -1.88 18.72 -22.49
C MET A 94 -0.64 17.82 -22.58
N ALA A 95 -0.27 17.11 -21.50
CA ALA A 95 0.91 16.24 -21.43
C ALA A 95 0.56 14.74 -21.47
N ALA A 96 -0.67 14.39 -21.86
CA ALA A 96 -1.07 12.99 -22.00
C ALA A 96 -0.34 12.33 -23.19
N ALA A 97 0.20 11.14 -22.97
CA ALA A 97 1.23 10.49 -23.80
C ALA A 97 0.84 10.17 -25.25
N GLN A 98 -0.40 10.43 -25.68
CA GLN A 98 -0.90 10.09 -27.03
C GLN A 98 -1.79 11.17 -27.68
N ALA A 99 -2.31 12.15 -26.94
CA ALA A 99 -3.10 13.31 -27.42
C ALA A 99 -3.49 14.19 -26.21
N VAL A 100 -3.99 15.41 -26.47
CA VAL A 100 -4.66 16.21 -25.44
C VAL A 100 -5.79 15.40 -24.82
N ARG A 101 -5.86 15.35 -23.48
CA ARG A 101 -6.91 14.59 -22.78
C ARG A 101 -7.86 15.54 -22.07
N VAL A 102 -9.04 15.75 -22.65
CA VAL A 102 -10.18 16.39 -21.97
C VAL A 102 -10.88 15.35 -21.10
N THR A 103 -10.96 15.61 -19.81
CA THR A 103 -11.66 14.78 -18.83
C THR A 103 -12.85 15.56 -18.28
N PRO A 104 -14.07 15.38 -18.83
CA PRO A 104 -15.28 15.98 -18.27
C PRO A 104 -15.63 15.44 -16.88
N LEU A 105 -16.35 16.24 -16.11
CA LEU A 105 -17.14 15.73 -15.00
C LEU A 105 -18.39 15.04 -15.59
N ALA A 106 -18.79 13.88 -15.05
CA ALA A 106 -19.94 13.09 -15.54
C ALA A 106 -21.23 13.89 -15.75
N TRP A 107 -21.55 14.84 -14.86
CA TRP A 107 -22.74 15.69 -15.01
C TRP A 107 -22.64 16.68 -16.19
N ALA A 108 -21.41 17.03 -16.58
CA ALA A 108 -21.09 18.00 -17.61
C ALA A 108 -20.82 17.35 -18.98
N TYR A 109 -20.76 16.03 -19.08
CA TYR A 109 -20.46 15.32 -20.34
C TYR A 109 -21.36 15.78 -21.49
N ASN A 110 -22.67 15.82 -21.27
CA ASN A 110 -23.65 16.26 -22.28
C ASN A 110 -23.64 17.77 -22.53
N ARG A 111 -22.93 18.54 -21.70
CA ARG A 111 -22.80 20.01 -21.78
C ARG A 111 -21.52 20.46 -22.48
N LEU A 112 -20.58 19.55 -22.75
CA LEU A 112 -19.38 19.86 -23.51
C LEU A 112 -19.74 20.16 -24.98
N PRO A 113 -19.38 21.34 -25.52
CA PRO A 113 -19.46 21.61 -26.94
C PRO A 113 -18.28 20.96 -27.66
N GLU A 114 -18.39 20.80 -28.99
CA GLU A 114 -17.20 20.59 -29.81
C GLU A 114 -16.31 21.85 -29.76
N PRO A 115 -14.97 21.71 -29.80
CA PRO A 115 -14.22 20.48 -30.03
C PRO A 115 -13.81 19.74 -28.73
N TYR A 116 -14.24 20.22 -27.56
CA TYR A 116 -13.88 19.61 -26.27
C TYR A 116 -14.49 18.23 -26.04
N ARG A 117 -15.61 17.93 -26.71
CA ARG A 117 -16.25 16.62 -26.68
C ARG A 117 -15.46 15.57 -27.47
N SER A 118 -14.86 15.93 -28.61
CA SER A 118 -13.94 15.08 -29.36
C SER A 118 -12.56 14.92 -28.72
N GLY A 119 -12.26 15.68 -27.66
CA GLY A 119 -11.00 15.61 -26.92
C GLY A 119 -9.96 16.62 -27.38
N ASP A 120 -10.32 17.50 -28.31
CA ASP A 120 -9.44 18.56 -28.80
C ASP A 120 -9.56 19.80 -27.89
N ALA A 121 -8.42 20.38 -27.51
CA ALA A 121 -8.36 21.66 -26.83
C ALA A 121 -7.32 22.54 -27.50
N THR A 122 -7.55 23.86 -27.48
CA THR A 122 -6.65 24.82 -28.13
C THR A 122 -5.35 24.97 -27.36
N GLY A 123 -5.37 24.79 -26.03
CA GLY A 123 -4.25 25.12 -25.15
C GLY A 123 -4.13 26.61 -24.85
N ASP A 124 -5.02 27.41 -25.45
CA ASP A 124 -5.09 28.86 -25.29
C ASP A 124 -6.01 29.21 -24.11
N CYS A 125 -5.49 30.05 -23.23
CA CYS A 125 -6.23 30.47 -22.04
C CYS A 125 -7.07 31.70 -22.37
N ASP A 126 -8.39 31.59 -22.32
CA ASP A 126 -9.37 32.66 -22.55
C ASP A 126 -9.30 33.81 -21.53
N HIS A 127 -8.52 33.64 -20.47
CA HIS A 127 -8.33 34.69 -19.47
C HIS A 127 -7.19 35.64 -19.81
N CYS A 128 -6.00 35.07 -20.02
CA CYS A 128 -4.78 35.84 -20.16
C CYS A 128 -4.35 35.98 -21.61
N HIS A 129 -4.86 35.14 -22.51
CA HIS A 129 -4.49 35.06 -23.94
C HIS A 129 -2.97 34.94 -24.22
N MET A 130 -2.17 34.62 -23.20
CA MET A 130 -0.72 34.45 -23.33
C MET A 130 -0.40 33.07 -23.88
N GLN A 131 0.45 33.00 -24.90
CA GLN A 131 1.02 31.73 -25.36
C GLN A 131 2.00 31.17 -24.33
N ARG A 132 1.67 30.00 -23.77
CA ARG A 132 2.47 29.28 -22.77
C ARG A 132 2.20 27.79 -22.92
N GLU A 133 3.23 26.98 -22.76
CA GLU A 133 3.08 25.51 -22.66
C GLU A 133 2.47 25.14 -21.31
N ARG A 134 1.13 25.08 -21.26
CA ARG A 134 0.38 24.76 -20.05
C ARG A 134 0.15 23.26 -19.97
N ARG A 135 0.61 22.62 -18.90
CA ARG A 135 0.28 21.22 -18.62
C ARG A 135 -1.22 20.99 -18.36
N TYR A 136 -1.88 21.94 -17.70
CA TYR A 136 -3.28 21.81 -17.28
C TYR A 136 -4.11 23.05 -17.62
N LEU A 137 -5.25 22.83 -18.29
CA LEU A 137 -6.33 23.81 -18.48
C LEU A 137 -7.66 23.25 -17.97
N PHE A 138 -8.66 24.12 -17.84
CA PHE A 138 -9.95 23.80 -17.26
C PHE A 138 -11.06 24.46 -18.06
N LEU A 139 -12.16 23.75 -18.25
CA LEU A 139 -13.37 24.32 -18.84
C LEU A 139 -14.28 24.82 -17.72
N LEU A 140 -14.64 26.10 -17.78
CA LEU A 140 -15.57 26.75 -16.87
C LEU A 140 -16.81 27.19 -17.64
N GLU A 141 -18.00 26.90 -17.12
CA GLU A 141 -19.29 27.41 -17.57
C GLU A 141 -19.71 28.57 -16.66
N GLU A 142 -19.96 29.74 -17.24
CA GLU A 142 -20.62 30.85 -16.57
C GLU A 142 -22.10 30.51 -16.37
N VAL A 143 -22.56 30.54 -15.11
CA VAL A 143 -23.90 30.07 -14.72
C VAL A 143 -25.01 30.95 -15.29
N GLU A 144 -24.76 32.26 -15.41
CA GLU A 144 -25.76 33.22 -15.89
C GLU A 144 -25.92 33.18 -17.41
N THR A 145 -24.82 33.08 -18.15
CA THR A 145 -24.82 33.20 -19.62
C THR A 145 -24.71 31.85 -20.34
N GLY A 146 -24.25 30.80 -19.65
CA GLY A 146 -23.91 29.51 -20.25
C GLY A 146 -22.59 29.53 -21.05
N LYS A 147 -21.85 30.63 -21.05
CA LYS A 147 -20.59 30.76 -21.79
C LYS A 147 -19.53 29.82 -21.21
N ILE A 148 -18.83 29.10 -22.09
CA ILE A 148 -17.74 28.20 -21.72
C ILE A 148 -16.39 28.87 -21.98
N LEU A 149 -15.48 28.75 -21.02
CA LEU A 149 -14.15 29.35 -21.02
C LEU A 149 -13.08 28.28 -20.77
N GLU A 150 -12.01 28.29 -21.56
CA GLU A 150 -10.80 27.51 -21.34
C GLU A 150 -9.79 28.32 -20.52
N VAL A 151 -9.54 27.91 -19.28
CA VAL A 151 -8.75 28.69 -18.32
C VAL A 151 -7.58 27.86 -17.80
N GLY A 152 -6.37 28.41 -17.91
CA GLY A 152 -5.16 27.79 -17.37
C GLY A 152 -5.15 27.71 -15.85
N LYS A 153 -4.50 26.69 -15.28
CA LYS A 153 -4.41 26.45 -13.83
C LYS A 153 -4.07 27.70 -13.00
N THR A 154 -3.13 28.51 -13.45
CA THR A 154 -2.66 29.71 -12.72
C THR A 154 -3.57 30.92 -12.90
N CYS A 155 -4.40 30.94 -13.94
CA CYS A 155 -5.40 31.98 -14.22
C CYS A 155 -6.73 31.69 -13.51
N LEU A 156 -6.95 30.46 -13.05
CA LEU A 156 -8.15 30.10 -12.28
C LEU A 156 -8.39 31.04 -11.09
N LYS A 157 -7.34 31.51 -10.40
CA LYS A 157 -7.42 32.39 -9.23
C LYS A 157 -8.24 33.68 -9.44
N ASP A 158 -8.42 34.09 -10.68
CA ASP A 158 -9.13 35.31 -11.05
C ASP A 158 -10.62 35.04 -11.33
N TYR A 159 -11.02 33.78 -11.51
CA TYR A 159 -12.41 33.30 -11.62
C TYR A 159 -12.94 32.69 -10.33
N VAL A 160 -12.03 32.40 -9.40
CA VAL A 160 -12.35 31.85 -8.09
C VAL A 160 -11.52 32.62 -7.10
N GLY A 161 -12.17 33.55 -6.38
CA GLY A 161 -11.51 34.56 -5.53
C GLY A 161 -10.41 33.99 -4.62
N ARG A 162 -9.51 34.82 -4.08
CA ARG A 162 -8.18 34.45 -3.50
C ARG A 162 -8.03 33.17 -2.65
N GLN A 163 -9.08 32.59 -2.07
CA GLN A 163 -9.05 31.28 -1.38
C GLN A 163 -9.55 30.09 -2.24
N GLY A 164 -9.91 30.33 -3.50
CA GLY A 164 -10.80 29.52 -4.31
C GLY A 164 -10.13 28.68 -5.38
N ALA A 165 -9.06 29.11 -6.05
CA ALA A 165 -8.42 28.29 -7.11
C ALA A 165 -7.88 26.96 -6.61
N GLU A 166 -7.11 26.98 -5.53
CA GLU A 166 -6.53 25.76 -4.99
C GLU A 166 -7.59 24.88 -4.32
N ALA A 167 -8.56 25.51 -3.63
CA ALA A 167 -9.73 24.81 -3.09
C ALA A 167 -10.54 24.16 -4.22
N MET A 168 -10.92 24.89 -5.26
CA MET A 168 -11.66 24.42 -6.43
C MET A 168 -10.93 23.31 -7.15
N MET A 169 -9.62 23.42 -7.34
CA MET A 169 -8.79 22.36 -7.91
C MET A 169 -8.86 21.09 -7.06
N ARG A 170 -8.75 21.23 -5.74
CA ARG A 170 -8.94 20.10 -4.80
C ARG A 170 -10.35 19.55 -4.87
N ARG A 171 -11.40 20.40 -4.98
CA ARG A 171 -12.82 20.00 -5.09
C ARG A 171 -13.14 19.29 -6.41
N ALA A 172 -12.65 19.81 -7.53
CA ALA A 172 -12.80 19.23 -8.85
C ALA A 172 -12.04 17.92 -8.98
N GLN A 173 -10.84 17.83 -8.42
CA GLN A 173 -10.07 16.59 -8.38
C GLN A 173 -10.70 15.55 -7.46
N LEU A 174 -11.33 15.97 -6.35
CA LEU A 174 -12.15 15.12 -5.49
C LEU A 174 -13.34 14.53 -6.25
N LEU A 175 -14.10 15.40 -6.94
CA LEU A 175 -15.26 15.01 -7.73
C LEU A 175 -14.87 14.11 -8.91
N MET A 176 -13.76 14.42 -9.60
CA MET A 176 -13.19 13.58 -10.65
C MET A 176 -12.71 12.23 -10.13
N THR A 177 -12.20 12.17 -8.90
CA THR A 177 -11.81 10.90 -8.27
C THR A 177 -13.04 10.03 -7.99
N VAL A 178 -14.13 10.62 -7.47
CA VAL A 178 -15.40 9.91 -7.28
C VAL A 178 -15.99 9.46 -8.61
N ILE A 179 -16.00 10.35 -9.60
CA ILE A 179 -16.58 10.08 -10.92
C ILE A 179 -15.76 9.04 -11.65
N ASN A 180 -14.43 9.15 -11.71
CA ASN A 180 -13.59 8.10 -12.29
C ASN A 180 -13.77 6.79 -11.55
N MET A 181 -13.95 6.79 -10.22
CA MET A 181 -14.27 5.54 -9.50
C MET A 181 -15.63 4.96 -9.92
N VAL A 182 -16.65 5.80 -10.16
CA VAL A 182 -17.97 5.36 -10.62
C VAL A 182 -17.95 4.97 -12.10
N GLU A 183 -17.23 5.67 -12.96
CA GLU A 183 -17.07 5.39 -14.39
C GLU A 183 -16.15 4.19 -14.62
N GLU A 184 -15.08 4.01 -13.85
CA GLU A 184 -14.31 2.76 -13.77
C GLU A 184 -15.15 1.59 -13.25
N ILE A 185 -16.35 1.84 -12.74
CA ILE A 185 -17.34 0.84 -12.32
C ILE A 185 -18.50 0.73 -13.34
N ASP A 186 -18.83 1.79 -14.09
CA ASP A 186 -20.00 1.91 -14.99
C ASP A 186 -19.65 1.76 -16.50
N GLU A 187 -18.42 2.14 -16.93
CA GLU A 187 -17.82 1.69 -18.21
C GLU A 187 -17.54 0.18 -18.19
N VAL A 188 -17.54 -0.42 -17.00
CA VAL A 188 -17.74 -1.85 -16.77
C VAL A 188 -19.22 -2.18 -16.92
N GLY A 189 -19.81 -1.71 -18.02
CA GLY A 189 -20.95 -2.41 -18.59
C GLY A 189 -20.57 -3.88 -18.66
N LEU A 190 -21.54 -4.71 -18.33
CA LEU A 190 -21.56 -6.17 -18.28
C LEU A 190 -21.05 -6.90 -19.55
N SER A 191 -20.26 -6.26 -20.42
CA SER A 191 -19.86 -6.82 -21.69
C SER A 191 -18.52 -6.38 -22.28
N ASN A 192 -17.65 -5.50 -21.73
CA ASN A 192 -16.24 -5.35 -22.23
C ASN A 192 -15.30 -4.36 -21.46
N GLY A 193 -15.54 -4.08 -20.18
CA GLY A 193 -14.55 -3.35 -19.36
C GLY A 193 -13.35 -4.24 -19.01
N ARG A 194 -12.15 -3.66 -18.88
CA ARG A 194 -10.99 -4.37 -18.29
C ARG A 194 -11.46 -4.93 -16.94
N PRO A 195 -11.34 -6.25 -16.70
CA PRO A 195 -12.02 -6.90 -15.59
C PRO A 195 -11.68 -6.19 -14.26
N PRO A 196 -12.63 -6.03 -13.33
CA PRO A 196 -12.31 -5.55 -11.99
C PRO A 196 -11.16 -6.39 -11.46
N GLU A 197 -10.22 -5.76 -10.76
CA GLU A 197 -9.04 -6.46 -10.24
C GLU A 197 -9.51 -7.75 -9.57
N PRO A 198 -9.17 -8.94 -10.10
CA PRO A 198 -9.66 -10.17 -9.53
C PRO A 198 -9.19 -10.21 -8.08
N VAL A 199 -10.11 -10.54 -7.18
CA VAL A 199 -9.87 -10.62 -5.75
C VAL A 199 -10.01 -12.05 -5.27
N VAL A 200 -9.27 -12.41 -4.25
CA VAL A 200 -9.35 -13.71 -3.59
C VAL A 200 -9.39 -13.52 -2.08
N ASP A 201 -10.00 -14.47 -1.37
CA ASP A 201 -9.96 -14.52 0.10
C ASP A 201 -8.50 -14.55 0.58
N LEU A 202 -8.18 -13.65 1.51
CA LEU A 202 -6.82 -13.46 2.02
C LEU A 202 -6.32 -14.74 2.69
N ARG A 203 -7.17 -15.42 3.48
CA ARG A 203 -6.79 -16.64 4.19
C ARG A 203 -6.47 -17.76 3.21
N TRP A 204 -7.26 -17.90 2.15
CA TRP A 204 -7.00 -18.83 1.05
C TRP A 204 -5.69 -18.51 0.32
N LEU A 205 -5.46 -17.23 -0.01
CA LEU A 205 -4.24 -16.78 -0.67
C LEU A 205 -2.99 -17.08 0.17
N MET A 206 -3.06 -16.81 1.47
CA MET A 206 -1.96 -17.08 2.40
C MET A 206 -1.70 -18.58 2.53
N ALA A 207 -2.73 -19.42 2.61
CA ALA A 207 -2.56 -20.88 2.62
C ALA A 207 -1.94 -21.40 1.32
N ALA A 208 -2.31 -20.84 0.17
CA ALA A 208 -1.68 -21.14 -1.11
C ALA A 208 -0.20 -20.73 -1.14
N ALA A 209 0.14 -19.52 -0.66
CA ALA A 209 1.51 -19.04 -0.59
C ALA A 209 2.37 -19.89 0.34
N VAL A 210 1.89 -20.19 1.56
CA VAL A 210 2.56 -21.06 2.52
C VAL A 210 2.85 -22.43 1.91
N ARG A 211 1.85 -23.06 1.29
CA ARG A 211 2.03 -24.36 0.63
C ARG A 211 3.12 -24.30 -0.44
N GLN A 212 3.14 -23.28 -1.29
CA GLN A 212 4.15 -23.15 -2.35
C GLN A 212 5.55 -22.94 -1.77
N ILE A 213 5.68 -22.10 -0.75
CA ILE A 213 6.96 -21.85 -0.08
C ILE A 213 7.47 -23.11 0.61
N ARG A 214 6.60 -23.89 1.27
CA ARG A 214 6.98 -25.16 1.89
C ARG A 214 7.44 -26.20 0.86
N GLN A 215 6.80 -26.26 -0.30
CA GLN A 215 7.10 -27.27 -1.33
C GLN A 215 8.33 -26.94 -2.18
N ARG A 216 8.59 -25.65 -2.43
CA ARG A 216 9.56 -25.21 -3.45
C ARG A 216 10.54 -24.15 -2.97
N GLY A 217 10.36 -23.65 -1.75
CA GLY A 217 11.02 -22.43 -1.29
C GLY A 217 10.39 -21.18 -1.90
N PHE A 218 10.75 -20.03 -1.33
CA PHE A 218 10.32 -18.73 -1.86
C PHE A 218 11.23 -18.28 -3.02
N VAL A 219 10.60 -17.86 -4.11
CA VAL A 219 11.24 -17.30 -5.29
C VAL A 219 10.67 -15.90 -5.55
N SER A 220 11.53 -14.89 -5.46
CA SER A 220 11.18 -13.50 -5.79
C SER A 220 11.11 -13.29 -7.31
N ARG A 221 10.50 -12.20 -7.77
CA ARG A 221 10.48 -11.85 -9.21
C ARG A 221 11.90 -11.65 -9.78
N ALA A 222 12.76 -10.94 -9.05
CA ALA A 222 14.15 -10.74 -9.48
C ALA A 222 14.90 -12.08 -9.63
N ARG A 223 14.74 -12.99 -8.67
CA ARG A 223 15.37 -14.32 -8.75
C ARG A 223 14.80 -15.14 -9.90
N ALA A 224 13.49 -15.10 -10.12
CA ALA A 224 12.83 -15.76 -11.25
C ALA A 224 13.39 -15.27 -12.60
N GLU A 225 13.56 -13.96 -12.76
CA GLU A 225 14.17 -13.36 -13.96
C GLU A 225 15.63 -13.82 -14.18
N GLU A 226 16.41 -13.98 -13.10
CA GLU A 226 17.81 -14.43 -13.17
C GLU A 226 17.98 -15.92 -13.44
N THR A 227 17.09 -16.75 -12.90
CA THR A 227 17.24 -18.22 -12.88
C THR A 227 16.34 -18.94 -13.91
N GLY A 228 15.35 -18.25 -14.47
CA GLY A 228 14.31 -18.84 -15.31
C GLY A 228 13.23 -19.61 -14.53
N ASP A 229 13.28 -19.59 -13.20
CA ASP A 229 12.23 -20.17 -12.35
C ASP A 229 10.95 -19.31 -12.37
N LEU A 230 9.81 -19.88 -11.95
CA LEU A 230 8.58 -19.12 -11.76
C LEU A 230 8.56 -18.44 -10.39
N ALA A 231 8.19 -17.15 -10.34
CA ALA A 231 8.07 -16.45 -9.08
C ALA A 231 6.93 -17.04 -8.23
N THR A 232 7.10 -17.12 -6.91
CA THR A 232 6.06 -17.64 -6.02
C THR A 232 4.74 -16.88 -6.17
N ALA A 233 4.81 -15.56 -6.37
CA ALA A 233 3.65 -14.72 -6.60
C ALA A 233 2.90 -15.06 -7.89
N GLU A 234 3.58 -15.52 -8.93
CA GLU A 234 2.95 -15.92 -10.20
C GLU A 234 2.18 -17.22 -10.03
N ILE A 235 2.82 -18.23 -9.44
CA ILE A 235 2.17 -19.53 -9.16
C ILE A 235 0.93 -19.34 -8.28
N VAL A 236 1.05 -18.57 -7.20
CA VAL A 236 -0.07 -18.29 -6.30
C VAL A 236 -1.17 -17.47 -7.01
N GLY A 237 -0.78 -16.53 -7.87
CA GLY A 237 -1.71 -15.78 -8.71
C GLY A 237 -2.50 -16.69 -9.65
N GLU A 238 -1.84 -17.65 -10.30
CA GLU A 238 -2.48 -18.65 -11.16
C GLU A 238 -3.40 -19.58 -10.38
N MET A 239 -2.98 -20.02 -9.19
CA MET A 239 -3.84 -20.79 -8.29
C MET A 239 -5.12 -20.02 -7.94
N ALA A 240 -5.02 -18.71 -7.68
CA ALA A 240 -6.16 -17.86 -7.35
C ALA A 240 -7.07 -17.55 -8.55
N ARG A 241 -6.57 -17.64 -9.78
CA ARG A 241 -7.37 -17.54 -11.01
C ARG A 241 -8.06 -18.86 -11.37
N SER A 242 -7.58 -19.99 -10.84
CA SER A 242 -8.18 -21.29 -11.06
C SER A 242 -9.47 -21.47 -10.25
N GLY A 243 -10.62 -21.28 -10.90
CA GLY A 243 -11.94 -21.48 -10.26
C GLY A 243 -12.14 -22.88 -9.66
N ARG A 244 -11.47 -23.92 -10.19
CA ARG A 244 -11.49 -25.28 -9.61
C ARG A 244 -10.76 -25.33 -8.27
N MET A 245 -9.60 -24.67 -8.16
CA MET A 245 -8.83 -24.62 -6.92
C MET A 245 -9.51 -23.75 -5.87
N VAL A 246 -9.99 -22.57 -6.28
CA VAL A 246 -10.75 -21.68 -5.39
C VAL A 246 -12.05 -22.35 -4.93
N GLY A 247 -12.76 -23.07 -5.80
CA GLY A 247 -13.99 -23.79 -5.46
C GLY A 247 -13.81 -24.93 -4.45
N LYS A 248 -12.60 -25.48 -4.30
CA LYS A 248 -12.28 -26.42 -3.20
C LYS A 248 -12.17 -25.72 -1.85
N GLY A 249 -12.07 -24.39 -1.83
CA GLY A 249 -11.89 -23.57 -0.63
C GLY A 249 -10.68 -24.02 0.18
N MET A 250 -10.79 -23.92 1.51
CA MET A 250 -9.70 -24.29 2.42
C MET A 250 -9.38 -25.79 2.45
N LYS A 251 -10.27 -26.65 1.93
CA LYS A 251 -10.00 -28.11 1.83
C LYS A 251 -8.88 -28.44 0.84
N ALA A 252 -8.42 -27.46 0.05
CA ALA A 252 -7.29 -27.61 -0.87
C ALA A 252 -5.91 -27.62 -0.17
N PHE A 253 -5.85 -27.31 1.13
CA PHE A 253 -4.62 -27.12 1.89
C PHE A 253 -4.57 -28.04 3.11
N SER A 254 -3.37 -28.38 3.58
CA SER A 254 -3.22 -29.14 4.83
C SER A 254 -3.58 -28.27 6.04
N SER A 255 -3.88 -28.89 7.18
CA SER A 255 -4.10 -28.16 8.44
C SER A 255 -2.88 -27.32 8.84
N GLU A 256 -1.67 -27.80 8.56
CA GLU A 256 -0.41 -27.07 8.78
C GLU A 256 -0.31 -25.81 7.91
N ASP A 257 -0.62 -25.92 6.61
CA ASP A 257 -0.59 -24.79 5.68
C ASP A 257 -1.58 -23.69 6.14
N VAL A 258 -2.77 -24.10 6.61
CA VAL A 258 -3.81 -23.19 7.12
C VAL A 258 -3.40 -22.54 8.45
N ALA A 259 -2.88 -23.33 9.40
CA ALA A 259 -2.44 -22.80 10.69
C ALA A 259 -1.31 -21.76 10.52
N ARG A 260 -0.37 -22.04 9.62
CA ARG A 260 0.71 -21.09 9.31
C ARG A 260 0.18 -19.83 8.63
N ALA A 261 -0.77 -19.96 7.69
CA ALA A 261 -1.42 -18.81 7.07
C ALA A 261 -2.12 -17.93 8.12
N ASP A 262 -2.84 -18.53 9.06
CA ASP A 262 -3.52 -17.84 10.15
C ASP A 262 -2.52 -17.11 11.06
N ALA A 263 -1.37 -17.73 11.36
CA ALA A 263 -0.30 -17.09 12.13
C ALA A 263 0.28 -15.87 11.42
N VAL A 264 0.56 -15.95 10.11
CA VAL A 264 1.05 -14.81 9.33
C VAL A 264 0.02 -13.67 9.28
N ILE A 265 -1.27 -13.99 9.09
CA ILE A 265 -2.34 -12.99 9.08
C ILE A 265 -2.48 -12.34 10.45
N HIS A 266 -2.46 -13.13 11.53
CA HIS A 266 -2.52 -12.63 12.89
C HIS A 266 -1.34 -11.68 13.19
N TRP A 267 -0.13 -12.09 12.83
CA TRP A 267 1.06 -11.26 12.97
C TRP A 267 0.94 -9.95 12.19
N ALA A 268 0.55 -10.01 10.91
CA ALA A 268 0.41 -8.83 10.06
C ALA A 268 -0.68 -7.86 10.55
N ARG A 269 -1.76 -8.37 11.18
CA ARG A 269 -2.86 -7.57 11.72
C ARG A 269 -2.57 -6.99 13.11
N ASN A 270 -1.87 -7.72 13.97
CA ASN A 270 -1.82 -7.41 15.41
C ASN A 270 -0.42 -7.11 15.94
N VAL A 271 0.61 -7.75 15.39
CA VAL A 271 1.98 -7.65 15.90
C VAL A 271 2.79 -6.65 15.07
N LEU A 272 2.82 -6.82 13.76
CA LEU A 272 3.59 -5.96 12.85
C LEU A 272 3.25 -4.46 12.99
N PRO A 273 1.96 -4.05 13.13
CA PRO A 273 1.63 -2.63 13.31
C PRO A 273 2.18 -1.98 14.57
N GLN A 274 2.60 -2.77 15.58
CA GLN A 274 3.16 -2.25 16.83
C GLN A 274 4.66 -1.96 16.74
N LYS A 275 5.31 -2.30 15.62
CA LYS A 275 6.73 -2.02 15.40
C LYS A 275 6.95 -0.50 15.31
N ALA A 276 7.89 0.02 16.10
CA ALA A 276 8.17 1.46 16.18
C ALA A 276 8.63 2.06 14.85
N ASP A 277 9.48 1.33 14.11
CA ASP A 277 10.04 1.75 12.83
C ASP A 277 9.55 0.82 11.70
N LEU A 278 8.44 1.20 11.08
CA LEU A 278 7.86 0.48 9.94
C LEU A 278 8.52 0.91 8.63
N GLY A 279 9.04 -0.07 7.87
CA GLY A 279 9.48 0.15 6.50
C GLY A 279 8.30 0.28 5.52
N GLU A 280 8.58 0.74 4.30
CA GLU A 280 7.58 0.86 3.23
C GLU A 280 6.92 -0.49 2.90
N PHE A 281 7.73 -1.56 2.81
CA PHE A 281 7.23 -2.90 2.53
C PHE A 281 6.34 -3.45 3.66
N GLU A 282 6.71 -3.23 4.93
CA GLU A 282 5.91 -3.64 6.09
C GLU A 282 4.57 -2.89 6.13
N SER A 283 4.59 -1.61 5.75
CA SER A 283 3.37 -0.79 5.61
C SER A 283 2.43 -1.35 4.53
N MET A 284 2.97 -1.89 3.43
CA MET A 284 2.17 -2.55 2.39
C MET A 284 1.55 -3.87 2.90
N ILE A 285 2.29 -4.68 3.67
CA ILE A 285 1.76 -5.90 4.29
C ILE A 285 0.57 -5.54 5.20
N ILE A 286 0.74 -4.56 6.09
CA ILE A 286 -0.32 -4.10 6.98
C ILE A 286 -1.53 -3.60 6.19
N HIS A 287 -1.30 -2.83 5.11
CA HIS A 287 -2.38 -2.31 4.28
C HIS A 287 -3.26 -3.41 3.70
N HIS A 288 -2.65 -4.45 3.13
CA HIS A 288 -3.39 -5.57 2.52
C HIS A 288 -4.00 -6.50 3.57
N ALA A 289 -3.31 -6.73 4.70
CA ALA A 289 -3.79 -7.62 5.76
C ALA A 289 -5.05 -7.12 6.46
N ARG A 290 -5.37 -5.81 6.41
CA ARG A 290 -6.59 -5.24 7.03
C ARG A 290 -7.89 -5.71 6.39
N PHE A 291 -7.83 -6.25 5.19
CA PHE A 291 -8.99 -6.71 4.45
C PHE A 291 -9.03 -8.25 4.43
N ASP A 292 -10.23 -8.82 4.31
CA ASP A 292 -10.40 -10.27 4.14
C ASP A 292 -10.29 -10.69 2.66
N MET A 293 -10.27 -9.74 1.73
CA MET A 293 -10.07 -9.96 0.29
C MET A 293 -8.83 -9.21 -0.20
N VAL A 294 -8.06 -9.84 -1.08
CA VAL A 294 -6.85 -9.27 -1.69
C VAL A 294 -6.96 -9.26 -3.21
N GLY A 295 -6.61 -8.12 -3.82
CA GLY A 295 -6.46 -7.98 -5.26
C GLY A 295 -5.21 -8.69 -5.80
N LEU A 296 -5.38 -9.45 -6.90
CA LEU A 296 -4.31 -10.26 -7.47
C LEU A 296 -3.22 -9.44 -8.20
N LYS A 297 -3.47 -8.19 -8.57
CA LYS A 297 -2.51 -7.37 -9.33
C LYS A 297 -1.42 -6.81 -8.42
N ARG A 298 -1.82 -6.32 -7.24
CA ARG A 298 -0.92 -5.64 -6.29
C ARG A 298 -0.71 -6.38 -4.98
N GLY A 299 -1.72 -7.10 -4.49
CA GLY A 299 -1.66 -7.73 -3.17
C GLY A 299 -1.01 -9.12 -3.16
N VAL A 300 -1.15 -9.92 -4.22
CA VAL A 300 -0.55 -11.27 -4.32
C VAL A 300 0.95 -11.28 -4.03
N GLY A 301 1.70 -10.38 -4.67
CA GLY A 301 3.16 -10.34 -4.51
C GLY A 301 3.57 -9.94 -3.09
N VAL A 302 2.89 -8.94 -2.53
CA VAL A 302 3.14 -8.46 -1.16
C VAL A 302 2.82 -9.56 -0.14
N MET A 303 1.66 -10.19 -0.26
CA MET A 303 1.20 -11.18 0.71
C MET A 303 1.95 -12.51 0.60
N ALA A 304 2.36 -12.93 -0.60
CA ALA A 304 3.27 -14.08 -0.75
C ALA A 304 4.63 -13.81 -0.08
N ALA A 305 5.18 -12.61 -0.25
CA ALA A 305 6.43 -12.22 0.39
C ALA A 305 6.28 -12.01 1.92
N ALA A 306 5.07 -11.70 2.41
CA ALA A 306 4.78 -11.54 3.84
C ALA A 306 5.06 -12.82 4.65
N VAL A 307 4.91 -14.00 4.06
CA VAL A 307 5.27 -15.27 4.69
C VAL A 307 6.76 -15.28 5.05
N THR A 308 7.64 -14.91 4.11
CA THR A 308 9.09 -14.86 4.39
C THR A 308 9.48 -13.76 5.36
N ALA A 309 8.73 -12.65 5.40
CA ALA A 309 8.94 -11.60 6.39
C ALA A 309 8.57 -12.08 7.80
N PHE A 310 7.50 -12.88 7.91
CA PHE A 310 7.12 -13.54 9.16
C PHE A 310 8.15 -14.59 9.59
N ASP A 311 8.66 -15.41 8.67
CA ASP A 311 9.72 -16.39 8.97
C ASP A 311 10.95 -15.69 9.57
N ARG A 312 11.42 -14.59 8.97
CA ARG A 312 12.54 -13.80 9.50
C ARG A 312 12.22 -13.18 10.85
N HIS A 313 10.98 -12.75 11.07
CA HIS A 313 10.54 -12.24 12.36
C HIS A 313 10.64 -13.32 13.44
N GLU A 314 10.16 -14.53 13.16
CA GLU A 314 10.29 -15.67 14.08
C GLU A 314 11.74 -16.09 14.29
N GLU A 315 12.57 -16.11 13.25
CA GLU A 315 14.02 -16.38 13.38
C GLU A 315 14.72 -15.35 14.27
N LEU A 316 14.35 -14.07 14.14
CA LEU A 316 14.88 -13.00 14.98
C LEU A 316 14.40 -13.13 16.43
N GLU A 317 13.13 -13.47 16.66
CA GLU A 317 12.60 -13.69 18.00
C GLU A 317 13.18 -14.95 18.64
N ALA A 318 13.28 -16.07 17.92
CA ALA A 318 13.92 -17.30 18.38
C ALA A 318 15.42 -17.10 18.65
N GLY A 319 16.10 -16.35 17.77
CA GLY A 319 17.48 -15.93 17.98
C GLY A 319 17.62 -15.01 19.20
N ALA A 320 16.67 -14.10 19.42
CA ALA A 320 16.63 -13.28 20.62
C ALA A 320 16.39 -14.14 21.86
N GLU A 321 15.42 -15.05 21.87
CA GLU A 321 15.16 -15.98 22.98
C GLU A 321 16.34 -16.88 23.30
N SER A 322 17.02 -17.42 22.26
CA SER A 322 18.28 -18.15 22.42
C SER A 322 19.31 -17.29 23.14
N LEU A 323 19.47 -16.01 22.73
CA LEU A 323 20.35 -15.07 23.43
C LEU A 323 19.86 -14.74 24.86
N LYS A 324 18.55 -14.71 25.12
CA LYS A 324 18.00 -14.54 26.48
C LYS A 324 18.35 -15.72 27.38
N ALA A 325 18.44 -16.93 26.81
CA ALA A 325 18.75 -18.16 27.54
C ALA A 325 20.25 -18.37 27.86
N LEU A 326 21.16 -17.67 27.16
CA LEU A 326 22.62 -17.86 27.34
C LEU A 326 23.18 -17.32 28.67
N GLY A 327 22.41 -16.53 29.43
CA GLY A 327 22.83 -15.98 30.72
C GLY A 327 24.03 -15.02 30.62
N TYR A 328 24.75 -14.83 31.74
CA TYR A 328 25.88 -13.89 31.83
C TYR A 328 27.23 -14.57 31.57
N ALA A 329 28.22 -13.79 31.12
CA ALA A 329 29.60 -14.22 30.93
C ALA A 329 30.41 -13.95 32.22
N GLY A 330 30.66 -15.00 33.00
CA GLY A 330 31.37 -14.90 34.28
C GLY A 330 30.54 -14.31 35.42
N GLU A 331 31.05 -14.43 36.63
CA GLU A 331 30.40 -13.97 37.87
C GLU A 331 30.75 -12.52 38.22
N LEU A 332 29.91 -11.85 39.03
CA LEU A 332 30.16 -10.49 39.49
C LEU A 332 31.50 -10.38 40.23
N GLY A 333 32.39 -9.50 39.75
CA GLY A 333 33.73 -9.31 40.30
C GLY A 333 34.79 -10.28 39.77
N GLU A 334 34.42 -11.25 38.93
CA GLU A 334 35.38 -12.17 38.32
C GLU A 334 36.27 -11.45 37.29
N ARG A 335 37.50 -11.93 37.11
CA ARG A 335 38.35 -11.55 35.96
C ARG A 335 37.97 -12.42 34.76
N LEU A 336 37.40 -11.80 33.75
CA LEU A 336 37.02 -12.43 32.48
C LEU A 336 38.13 -12.23 31.45
N GLU A 337 38.61 -13.30 30.83
CA GLU A 337 39.55 -13.29 29.71
C GLU A 337 39.03 -14.21 28.60
N THR A 338 38.54 -13.64 27.49
CA THR A 338 37.92 -14.43 26.42
C THR A 338 38.07 -13.78 25.04
N LYS A 339 38.01 -14.60 23.99
CA LYS A 339 37.99 -14.15 22.59
C LYS A 339 36.62 -13.56 22.29
N VAL A 340 36.56 -12.33 21.81
CA VAL A 340 35.30 -11.66 21.52
C VAL A 340 35.28 -11.05 20.13
N VAL A 341 34.08 -11.01 19.55
CA VAL A 341 33.79 -10.32 18.29
C VAL A 341 32.90 -9.11 18.58
N ARG A 342 33.40 -7.91 18.26
CA ARG A 342 32.63 -6.66 18.35
C ARG A 342 31.51 -6.70 17.32
N LYS A 343 30.27 -6.52 17.76
CA LYS A 343 29.09 -6.49 16.89
C LYS A 343 28.60 -5.07 16.62
N ARG A 344 28.71 -4.18 17.62
CA ARG A 344 28.28 -2.79 17.51
C ARG A 344 29.15 -1.90 18.40
N SER A 345 29.25 -0.64 18.01
CA SER A 345 29.91 0.41 18.78
C SER A 345 29.10 1.69 18.65
N PHE A 346 28.90 2.38 19.77
CA PHE A 346 28.17 3.64 19.83
C PHE A 346 29.00 4.66 20.59
N SER A 347 29.08 5.89 20.10
CA SER A 347 29.69 7.01 20.82
C SER A 347 28.62 7.94 21.40
N SER A 348 28.92 8.55 22.54
CA SER A 348 28.09 9.56 23.17
C SER A 348 28.96 10.57 23.91
N GLU A 349 28.62 11.85 23.82
CA GLU A 349 29.32 12.90 24.57
C GLU A 349 28.78 12.94 26.00
N THR A 350 29.69 12.89 26.98
CA THR A 350 29.35 12.98 28.40
C THR A 350 30.02 14.19 29.02
N ARG A 351 29.61 14.58 30.23
CA ARG A 351 30.29 15.63 31.01
C ARG A 351 31.79 15.37 31.28
N TRP A 352 32.27 14.16 31.00
CA TRP A 352 33.65 13.71 31.17
C TRP A 352 34.36 13.46 29.82
N GLY A 353 33.77 13.89 28.71
CA GLY A 353 34.27 13.69 27.35
C GLY A 353 33.55 12.57 26.58
N LEU A 354 34.07 12.25 25.41
CA LEU A 354 33.53 11.25 24.49
C LEU A 354 33.64 9.83 25.08
N MET A 355 32.52 9.15 25.20
CA MET A 355 32.44 7.77 25.68
C MET A 355 31.95 6.84 24.58
N TRP A 356 32.64 5.72 24.42
CA TRP A 356 32.27 4.62 23.54
C TRP A 356 31.65 3.47 24.34
N LYS A 357 30.53 2.94 23.85
CA LYS A 357 29.90 1.68 24.29
C LYS A 357 30.10 0.63 23.21
N HIS A 358 31.00 -0.30 23.46
CA HIS A 358 31.23 -1.46 22.59
C HIS A 358 30.39 -2.64 23.05
N ILE A 359 29.72 -3.30 22.10
CA ILE A 359 28.94 -4.52 22.30
C ILE A 359 29.66 -5.67 21.60
N PHE A 360 30.09 -6.64 22.40
CA PHE A 360 30.81 -7.82 21.98
C PHE A 360 29.95 -9.08 22.11
N ARG A 361 30.33 -10.11 21.36
CA ARG A 361 29.91 -11.50 21.59
C ARG A 361 31.11 -12.39 21.85
N ASP A 362 31.03 -13.24 22.85
CA ASP A 362 32.01 -14.30 23.12
C ASP A 362 31.75 -15.54 22.23
N PRO A 363 32.56 -16.61 22.33
CA PRO A 363 32.38 -17.81 21.49
C PRO A 363 31.05 -18.53 21.77
N GLU A 364 30.51 -18.42 22.99
CA GLU A 364 29.22 -18.98 23.38
C GLU A 364 28.03 -18.11 22.95
N GLY A 365 28.28 -16.90 22.42
CA GLY A 365 27.27 -15.97 21.92
C GLY A 365 26.71 -14.98 22.94
N ARG A 366 27.20 -14.98 24.19
CA ARG A 366 26.79 -14.08 25.28
C ARG A 366 27.22 -12.65 24.99
N GLN A 367 26.42 -11.68 25.45
CA GLN A 367 26.73 -10.25 25.23
C GLN A 367 27.64 -9.68 26.32
N ILE A 368 28.75 -9.09 25.88
CA ILE A 368 29.70 -8.38 26.76
C ILE A 368 29.73 -6.91 26.37
N ILE A 369 29.57 -6.03 27.35
CA ILE A 369 29.53 -4.57 27.17
C ILE A 369 30.76 -3.95 27.79
N TRP A 370 31.52 -3.18 27.01
CA TRP A 370 32.63 -2.40 27.51
C TRP A 370 32.43 -0.92 27.17
N LYS A 371 32.37 -0.09 28.22
CA LYS A 371 32.35 1.37 28.11
C LYS A 371 33.76 1.92 28.33
N THR A 372 34.27 2.72 27.39
CA THR A 372 35.63 3.28 27.42
C THR A 372 35.70 4.61 26.66
N GLY A 373 36.68 5.46 26.97
CA GLY A 373 36.94 6.67 26.18
C GLY A 373 37.60 6.39 24.81
N LYS A 374 37.93 5.13 24.52
CA LYS A 374 38.66 4.73 23.31
C LYS A 374 37.73 4.14 22.25
N ALA A 375 37.85 4.65 21.02
CA ALA A 375 37.39 3.94 19.85
C ALA A 375 38.26 2.69 19.68
N LEU A 376 37.68 1.64 19.12
CA LEU A 376 38.39 0.41 18.79
C LEU A 376 38.37 0.28 17.27
N GLU A 377 39.49 -0.13 16.67
CA GLU A 377 39.55 -0.38 15.22
C GLU A 377 39.22 -1.85 14.92
N GLU A 378 39.84 -2.78 15.65
CA GLU A 378 39.66 -4.21 15.45
C GLU A 378 38.29 -4.74 15.90
N ASP A 379 37.75 -5.67 15.11
CA ASP A 379 36.48 -6.36 15.40
C ASP A 379 36.69 -7.67 16.19
N LYS A 380 37.86 -8.31 16.12
CA LYS A 380 38.16 -9.57 16.83
C LYS A 380 39.32 -9.36 17.78
N VAL A 381 39.07 -9.49 19.08
CA VAL A 381 40.08 -9.23 20.12
C VAL A 381 40.00 -10.26 21.23
N VAL A 382 41.12 -10.52 21.90
CA VAL A 382 41.11 -11.12 23.24
C VAL A 382 40.83 -10.00 24.24
N LEU A 383 39.65 -10.03 24.87
CA LEU A 383 39.25 -9.08 25.88
C LEU A 383 39.54 -9.65 27.26
N LYS A 384 40.32 -8.90 28.04
CA LYS A 384 40.60 -9.19 29.46
C LYS A 384 40.09 -8.04 30.31
N GLY A 385 39.22 -8.31 31.29
CA GLY A 385 38.63 -7.28 32.15
C GLY A 385 38.03 -7.86 33.43
N ARG A 386 37.37 -7.02 34.23
CA ARG A 386 36.62 -7.46 35.42
C ARG A 386 35.12 -7.29 35.20
N VAL A 387 34.34 -8.32 35.50
CA VAL A 387 32.87 -8.24 35.48
C VAL A 387 32.44 -7.25 36.56
N LYS A 388 31.78 -6.18 36.15
CA LYS A 388 31.32 -5.11 37.03
C LYS A 388 29.86 -5.28 37.42
N GLU A 389 29.01 -5.52 36.43
CA GLU A 389 27.56 -5.62 36.61
C GLU A 389 26.99 -6.60 35.58
N HIS A 390 25.93 -7.30 36.01
CA HIS A 390 25.02 -8.03 35.15
C HIS A 390 23.80 -7.13 34.92
N GLY A 391 23.41 -6.96 33.68
CA GLY A 391 22.25 -6.16 33.30
C GLY A 391 21.51 -6.79 32.14
N GLU A 392 20.42 -6.17 31.72
CA GLU A 392 19.61 -6.69 30.63
C GLU A 392 19.22 -5.57 29.66
N TYR A 393 19.11 -5.91 28.38
CA TYR A 393 18.57 -5.01 27.37
C TYR A 393 17.58 -5.76 26.48
N ARG A 394 16.31 -5.33 26.51
CA ARG A 394 15.19 -6.02 25.82
C ARG A 394 15.11 -7.51 26.20
N GLY A 395 15.36 -7.81 27.48
CA GLY A 395 15.38 -9.16 28.04
C GLY A 395 16.64 -9.98 27.72
N ILE A 396 17.60 -9.45 26.95
CA ILE A 396 18.86 -10.17 26.66
C ILE A 396 19.88 -9.86 27.76
N PRO A 397 20.42 -10.88 28.46
CA PRO A 397 21.51 -10.72 29.42
C PRO A 397 22.75 -10.03 28.83
N GLN A 398 23.27 -9.05 29.55
CA GLN A 398 24.47 -8.29 29.21
C GLN A 398 25.43 -8.28 30.38
N THR A 399 26.68 -8.70 30.13
CA THR A 399 27.76 -8.62 31.11
C THR A 399 28.57 -7.38 30.88
N VAL A 400 28.54 -6.43 31.81
CA VAL A 400 29.31 -5.20 31.70
C VAL A 400 30.66 -5.41 32.37
N VAL A 401 31.72 -5.14 31.61
CA VAL A 401 33.10 -5.30 32.05
C VAL A 401 33.80 -3.96 32.17
N THR A 402 34.73 -3.87 33.12
CA THR A 402 35.55 -2.68 33.36
C THR A 402 37.01 -3.02 33.56
N ARG A 403 37.87 -1.98 33.55
CA ARG A 403 39.33 -2.11 33.62
C ARG A 403 39.86 -3.07 32.54
N CYS A 404 39.29 -2.99 31.34
CA CYS A 404 39.60 -3.92 30.28
C CYS A 404 40.87 -3.53 29.53
N SER A 405 41.60 -4.54 29.10
CA SER A 405 42.68 -4.50 28.12
C SER A 405 42.34 -5.43 26.97
N ILE A 406 42.72 -5.05 25.74
CA ILE A 406 42.50 -5.87 24.55
C ILE A 406 43.83 -6.20 23.88
N ARG A 407 43.88 -7.34 23.20
CA ARG A 407 44.95 -7.73 22.27
C ARG A 407 44.34 -8.32 21.00
N PRO A 408 45.01 -8.22 19.84
CA PRO A 408 44.53 -8.83 18.61
C PRO A 408 44.28 -10.33 18.83
N ALA A 409 43.14 -10.83 18.33
CA ALA A 409 42.89 -12.27 18.32
C ALA A 409 43.61 -12.85 17.10
N SER A 410 44.74 -13.51 17.33
CA SER A 410 45.43 -14.32 16.31
C SER A 410 44.58 -15.49 15.82
#